data_AF-A0A932PH59-F1
#
_entry.id   AF-A0A932PH59-F1
#
_cell.length_a   1.000
_cell.length_b   1.000
_cell.length_c   1.000
_cell.angle_alpha   90.00
_cell.angle_beta   90.00
_cell.angle_gamma   90.00
#
_symmetry.space_group_name_H-M   'P 1'
#
loop_
_entity.id
_entity.type
_entity.pdbx_description
1 polymer ?
#
loop_
_entity_poly.entity_id
_entity_poly.type
_entity_poly.pdbx_seq_one_letter_code
_entity_poly.pdbx_strand_id
1 'polypeptide(L)'
;MKTKTVLLATFLFILVTVAFSQAPRTPTEARQGDIASGVVESEKEGKLYLNTTPCKPAQEADTVVFHKPYTKTAAGEIVCNGHHFDKVSVRQQ
;
A
#
# COMPACT_ATOMS: atom_id res chain seq x y z
N MET A 1 26.68 -6.60 -48.72
CA MET A 1 26.72 -6.79 -47.24
C MET A 1 26.75 -5.43 -46.57
N LYS A 2 25.63 -4.90 -46.04
CA LYS A 2 25.63 -3.71 -45.12
C LYS A 2 24.26 -3.30 -44.53
N THR A 3 23.27 -4.17 -44.47
CA THR A 3 21.91 -3.81 -44.00
C THR A 3 21.46 -4.51 -42.72
N LYS A 4 22.21 -5.50 -42.23
CA LYS A 4 21.78 -6.32 -41.08
C LYS A 4 22.18 -5.76 -39.71
N THR A 5 23.17 -4.87 -39.64
CA THR A 5 23.73 -4.40 -38.36
C THR A 5 22.97 -3.24 -37.72
N VAL A 6 22.18 -2.49 -38.50
CA VAL A 6 21.47 -1.29 -38.00
C VAL A 6 20.17 -1.66 -37.26
N LEU A 7 19.54 -2.79 -37.61
CA LEU A 7 18.26 -3.22 -37.03
C LEU A 7 18.38 -3.81 -35.60
N LEU A 8 19.54 -4.34 -35.22
CA LEU A 8 19.74 -4.91 -33.89
C LEU A 8 20.00 -3.84 -32.81
N ALA A 9 20.58 -2.70 -33.19
CA ALA A 9 20.96 -1.64 -32.26
C ALA A 9 19.75 -0.79 -31.80
N THR A 10 18.72 -0.67 -32.63
CA THR A 10 17.49 0.07 -32.29
C THR A 10 16.54 -0.73 -31.41
N PHE A 11 16.56 -2.06 -31.47
CA PHE A 11 15.72 -2.91 -30.61
C PHE A 11 16.17 -2.92 -29.14
N LEU A 12 17.48 -2.74 -28.88
CA LEU A 12 18.02 -2.71 -27.52
C LEU A 12 17.74 -1.40 -26.76
N PHE A 13 17.44 -0.31 -27.46
CA PHE A 13 17.18 1.01 -26.83
C PHE A 13 15.74 1.17 -26.31
N ILE A 14 14.78 0.38 -26.81
CA ILE A 14 13.35 0.49 -26.43
C ILE A 14 13.05 -0.23 -25.11
N LEU A 15 13.90 -1.16 -24.66
CA LEU A 15 13.68 -1.91 -23.41
C LEU A 15 14.12 -1.16 -22.14
N VAL A 16 14.84 -0.03 -22.25
CA VAL A 16 15.44 0.65 -21.08
C VAL A 16 14.50 1.69 -20.44
N THR A 17 13.40 2.09 -21.09
CA THR A 17 12.63 3.26 -20.66
C THR A 17 11.33 3.01 -19.90
N VAL A 18 10.95 1.75 -19.59
CA VAL A 18 9.67 1.46 -18.92
C VAL A 18 9.86 0.68 -17.62
N ALA A 19 10.71 1.20 -16.73
CA ALA A 19 10.79 0.74 -15.34
C ALA A 19 10.73 1.94 -14.40
N PHE A 20 9.74 2.82 -14.58
CA PHE A 20 9.30 3.68 -13.50
C PHE A 20 8.56 2.81 -12.47
N SER A 21 9.32 2.02 -11.70
CA SER A 21 8.82 1.38 -10.49
C SER A 21 8.33 2.48 -9.55
N GLN A 22 7.03 2.69 -9.50
CA GLN A 22 6.41 3.52 -8.48
C GLN A 22 6.68 2.84 -7.13
N ALA A 23 7.61 3.41 -6.36
CA ALA A 23 7.89 2.93 -5.02
C ALA A 23 6.59 3.01 -4.18
N PRO A 24 6.23 1.97 -3.42
CA PRO A 24 5.07 2.02 -2.53
C PRO A 24 5.14 3.24 -1.61
N ARG A 25 3.98 3.86 -1.33
CA ARG A 25 3.92 4.98 -0.37
C ARG A 25 4.50 4.54 0.97
N THR A 26 5.32 5.39 1.57
CA THR A 26 5.85 5.15 2.92
C THR A 26 4.69 5.20 3.92
N PRO A 27 4.53 4.19 4.79
CA PRO A 27 3.50 4.21 5.82
C PRO A 27 3.64 5.42 6.75
N THR A 28 2.52 5.94 7.24
CA THR A 28 2.49 7.02 8.22
C THR A 28 2.49 6.45 9.63
N GLU A 29 3.37 6.93 10.50
CA GLU A 29 3.44 6.50 11.90
C GLU A 29 2.40 7.26 12.75
N ALA A 30 1.55 6.51 13.47
CA ALA A 30 0.55 7.08 14.38
C ALA A 30 1.20 7.64 15.65
N ARG A 31 0.68 8.75 16.15
CA ARG A 31 1.09 9.42 17.39
C ARG A 31 0.03 9.23 18.47
N GLN A 32 0.43 9.40 19.73
CA GLN A 32 -0.48 9.33 20.87
C GLN A 32 -1.74 10.19 20.64
N GLY A 33 -2.91 9.56 20.75
CA GLY A 33 -4.21 10.20 20.53
C GLY A 33 -4.73 10.11 19.10
N ASP A 34 -3.91 9.75 18.12
CA ASP A 34 -4.35 9.59 16.72
C ASP A 34 -5.39 8.47 16.60
N ILE A 35 -6.36 8.70 15.71
CA ILE A 35 -7.43 7.74 15.40
C ILE A 35 -7.51 7.58 13.89
N ALA A 36 -7.48 6.34 13.40
CA ALA A 36 -7.72 6.03 12.00
C ALA A 36 -8.67 4.83 11.89
N SER A 37 -9.43 4.77 10.78
CA SER A 37 -10.31 3.65 10.48
C SER A 37 -9.93 3.03 9.14
N GLY A 38 -9.93 1.70 9.08
CA GLY A 38 -9.45 0.99 7.91
C GLY A 38 -9.50 -0.52 8.07
N VAL A 39 -8.82 -1.22 7.18
CA VAL A 39 -8.68 -2.67 7.18
C VAL A 39 -7.28 -3.02 7.69
N VAL A 40 -7.17 -4.02 8.57
CA VAL A 40 -5.88 -4.47 9.08
C VAL A 40 -5.16 -5.28 8.01
N GLU A 41 -4.01 -4.80 7.54
CA GLU A 41 -3.16 -5.55 6.60
C GLU A 41 -2.25 -6.54 7.31
N SER A 42 -1.71 -6.14 8.47
CA SER A 42 -0.82 -6.98 9.27
C SER A 42 -0.79 -6.50 10.71
N GLU A 43 -0.65 -7.44 11.64
CA GLU A 43 -0.42 -7.16 13.05
C GLU A 43 0.65 -8.11 13.58
N LYS A 44 1.87 -7.60 13.78
CA LYS A 44 3.04 -8.39 14.20
C LYS A 44 4.05 -7.52 14.93
N GLU A 45 4.85 -8.12 15.81
CA GLU A 45 5.95 -7.42 16.52
C GLU A 45 5.49 -6.17 17.28
N GLY A 46 4.25 -6.16 17.78
CA GLY A 46 3.68 -5.01 18.48
C GLY A 46 3.27 -3.84 17.57
N LYS A 47 3.28 -4.04 16.25
CA LYS A 47 2.84 -3.06 15.25
C LYS A 47 1.58 -3.53 14.54
N LEU A 48 0.67 -2.61 14.28
CA LEU A 48 -0.50 -2.81 13.44
C LEU A 48 -0.41 -1.91 12.22
N TYR A 49 -0.48 -2.51 11.04
CA TYR A 49 -0.51 -1.83 9.75
C TYR A 49 -1.98 -1.75 9.30
N LEU A 50 -2.51 -0.53 9.25
CA LEU A 50 -3.91 -0.25 8.92
C LEU A 50 -3.99 0.41 7.54
N ASN A 51 -4.62 -0.24 6.58
CA ASN A 51 -4.95 0.37 5.29
C ASN A 51 -6.22 1.21 5.43
N THR A 52 -6.07 2.52 5.35
CA THR A 52 -7.17 3.49 5.45
C THR A 52 -7.92 3.68 4.13
N THR A 53 -7.39 3.14 3.02
CA THR A 53 -7.98 3.22 1.68
C THR A 53 -8.00 1.84 0.98
N PRO A 54 -8.73 0.84 1.52
CA PRO A 54 -8.68 -0.55 1.05
C PRO A 54 -9.20 -0.74 -0.39
N CYS A 55 -9.89 0.26 -0.95
CA CYS A 55 -10.38 0.20 -2.33
C CYS A 55 -9.37 0.72 -3.36
N LYS A 56 -8.25 1.31 -2.94
CA LYS A 56 -7.15 1.70 -3.83
C LYS A 56 -6.25 0.48 -4.12
N PRO A 57 -5.57 0.44 -5.27
CA PRO A 57 -4.53 -0.57 -5.51
C PRO A 57 -3.41 -0.44 -4.47
N ALA A 58 -2.71 -1.54 -4.19
CA ALA A 58 -1.72 -1.63 -3.11
C ALA A 58 -0.60 -0.57 -3.21
N GLN A 59 -0.24 -0.14 -4.43
CA GLN A 59 0.79 0.88 -4.66
C GLN A 59 0.34 2.29 -4.21
N GLU A 60 -0.97 2.53 -4.14
CA GLU A 60 -1.58 3.82 -3.79
C GLU A 60 -2.28 3.81 -2.43
N ALA A 61 -2.28 2.66 -1.75
CA ALA A 61 -2.90 2.48 -0.46
C ALA A 61 -2.22 3.36 0.61
N ASP A 62 -3.05 4.01 1.42
CA ASP A 62 -2.59 4.84 2.52
C ASP A 62 -2.57 3.99 3.81
N THR A 63 -1.38 3.59 4.22
CA THR A 63 -1.16 2.75 5.41
C THR A 63 -0.74 3.60 6.60
N VAL A 64 -1.41 3.41 7.74
CA VAL A 64 -1.05 3.98 9.04
C VAL A 64 -0.54 2.87 9.95
N VAL A 65 0.58 3.10 10.62
CA VAL A 65 1.22 2.15 11.53
C VAL A 65 0.96 2.58 12.97
N PHE A 66 0.35 1.70 13.76
CA PHE A 66 0.12 1.87 15.18
C PHE A 66 1.07 0.97 15.97
N HIS A 67 1.59 1.47 17.08
CA HIS A 67 2.49 0.72 17.97
C HIS A 67 1.78 0.46 19.29
N LYS A 68 1.93 -0.75 19.85
CA LYS A 68 1.34 -1.06 21.14
C LYS A 68 1.87 -0.09 22.22
N PRO A 69 1.02 0.40 23.14
CA PRO A 69 -0.41 0.08 23.25
C PRO A 69 -1.31 0.89 22.29
N TYR A 70 -2.32 0.24 21.72
CA TYR A 70 -3.41 0.88 20.97
C TYR A 70 -4.74 0.18 21.31
N THR A 71 -5.85 0.84 21.01
CA THR A 71 -7.20 0.25 21.14
C THR A 71 -7.81 0.04 19.76
N LYS A 72 -8.44 -1.12 19.56
CA LYS A 72 -9.20 -1.47 18.35
C LYS A 72 -10.69 -1.55 18.68
N THR A 73 -11.53 -1.02 17.79
CA THR A 73 -12.99 -1.13 17.88
C THR A 73 -13.55 -1.47 16.50
N ALA A 74 -14.55 -2.35 16.43
CA ALA A 74 -15.22 -2.67 15.17
C ALA A 74 -15.87 -1.41 14.58
N ALA A 75 -15.74 -1.22 13.27
CA ALA A 75 -16.21 -0.03 12.56
C ALA A 75 -17.09 -0.39 11.34
N GLY A 76 -17.62 -1.60 11.30
CA GLY A 76 -18.50 -2.10 10.23
C GLY A 76 -17.74 -2.83 9.13
N GLU A 77 -18.37 -2.94 7.97
CA GLU A 77 -17.84 -3.63 6.78
C GLU A 77 -17.73 -2.64 5.61
N ILE A 78 -16.80 -2.89 4.68
CA ILE A 78 -16.72 -2.21 3.38
C ILE A 78 -16.54 -3.22 2.26
N VAL A 79 -17.17 -2.95 1.11
CA VAL A 79 -16.99 -3.75 -0.10
C VAL A 79 -16.15 -2.97 -1.11
N CYS A 80 -15.01 -3.52 -1.52
CA CYS A 80 -14.17 -2.97 -2.59
C CYS A 80 -14.03 -4.00 -3.70
N ASN A 81 -14.40 -3.64 -4.94
CA ASN A 81 -14.31 -4.51 -6.12
C ASN A 81 -14.97 -5.90 -5.92
N GLY A 82 -16.09 -5.96 -5.17
CA GLY A 82 -16.79 -7.21 -4.85
C GLY A 82 -16.21 -8.02 -3.69
N HIS A 83 -15.13 -7.54 -3.06
CA HIS A 83 -14.55 -8.15 -1.87
C HIS A 83 -15.00 -7.42 -0.62
N HIS A 84 -15.48 -8.18 0.38
CA HIS A 84 -15.90 -7.67 1.68
C HIS A 84 -14.70 -7.59 2.62
N PHE A 85 -14.60 -6.51 3.39
CA PHE A 85 -13.57 -6.29 4.39
C PHE A 85 -14.17 -5.77 5.68
N ASP A 86 -13.75 -6.35 6.80
CA ASP A 86 -14.07 -5.83 8.13
C ASP A 86 -13.22 -4.59 8.42
N LYS A 87 -13.90 -3.50 8.78
CA LYS A 87 -13.25 -2.26 9.21
C LYS A 87 -13.09 -2.23 10.72
N VAL A 88 -11.97 -1.70 11.14
CA VAL A 88 -11.69 -1.34 12.53
C VAL A 88 -11.34 0.13 12.63
N SER A 89 -11.70 0.75 13.75
CA SER A 89 -11.17 2.03 14.21
C SER A 89 -10.06 1.74 15.23
N VAL A 90 -8.90 2.32 15.03
CA VAL A 90 -7.73 2.17 15.89
C VAL A 90 -7.37 3.51 16.49
N ARG A 91 -7.19 3.55 17.81
CA ARG A 91 -6.71 4.71 18.56
C ARG A 91 -5.34 4.41 19.16
N GLN A 92 -4.36 5.24 18.87
CA GLN A 92 -3.05 5.21 19.52
C GLN A 92 -3.16 5.75 20.95
N GLN A 93 -2.65 4.98 21.91
CA GLN A 93 -2.63 5.39 23.33
C GLN A 93 -1.42 6.23 23.67
#